data_AF-A0A968RCP8-F1
#
_entry.id   AF-A0A968RCP8-F1
#
_cell.length_a   1.000
_cell.length_b   1.000
_cell.length_c   1.000
_cell.angle_alpha   90.00
_cell.angle_beta   90.00
_cell.angle_gamma   90.00
#
_symmetry.space_group_name_H-M   'P 1'
#
loop_
_entity.id
_entity.type
_entity.pdbx_description
1 polymer ?
#
loop_
_entity_poly.entity_id
_entity_poly.type
_entity_poly.pdbx_seq_one_letter_code
_entity_poly.pdbx_strand_id
1 'polypeptide(L)'
;MANARAIAQSFSGNLVTINNAAENSFLTNQFGSQRPWIGFNDTQIEGQFEWVSGEPVTFTNWSSGEPNNFGSAGEDFAELFSNGRWNDLPATSQRRGIVEIPLNWQSTPSVTTATAERDILTGTEGDDRMMGMEGRDILTGGEGADEFMYTSLMDAGDILTDFEVGRDKLVFTELLDGLNYTGTNALEDEYIRLVSAGTGTMLEIDPDGPLGNGIFRPFLVVENVAVTELNNPNNFVF
;
A
#
# COMPACT_ATOMS: atom_id res chain seq x y z
N MET A 1 -26.75 -2.03 18.39
CA MET A 1 -25.52 -2.49 17.71
C MET A 1 -25.71 -3.10 16.32
N ALA A 2 -26.59 -4.11 16.13
CA ALA A 2 -26.65 -4.93 14.91
C ALA A 2 -26.70 -4.15 13.58
N ASN A 3 -27.52 -3.10 13.48
CA ASN A 3 -27.60 -2.27 12.26
C ASN A 3 -26.29 -1.51 11.98
N ALA A 4 -25.61 -1.00 13.01
CA ALA A 4 -24.34 -0.29 12.85
C ALA A 4 -23.23 -1.24 12.38
N ARG A 5 -23.20 -2.47 12.91
CA ARG A 5 -22.26 -3.52 12.46
C ARG A 5 -22.51 -3.93 11.01
N ALA A 6 -23.76 -4.16 10.62
CA ALA A 6 -24.11 -4.49 9.23
C ALA A 6 -23.72 -3.38 8.25
N ILE A 7 -23.89 -2.10 8.65
CA ILE A 7 -23.44 -0.96 7.84
C ILE A 7 -21.92 -0.95 7.73
N ALA A 8 -21.17 -1.16 8.83
CA ALA A 8 -19.71 -1.23 8.78
C ALA A 8 -19.22 -2.32 7.79
N GLN A 9 -19.84 -3.50 7.85
CA GLN A 9 -19.54 -4.62 6.95
C GLN A 9 -19.87 -4.30 5.49
N SER A 10 -20.85 -3.44 5.21
CA SER A 10 -21.15 -2.99 3.84
C SER A 10 -20.07 -2.08 3.23
N PHE A 11 -19.20 -1.52 4.05
CA PHE A 11 -17.99 -0.78 3.63
C PHE A 11 -16.72 -1.64 3.68
N SER A 12 -16.85 -2.98 3.78
CA SER A 12 -15.72 -3.89 4.02
C SER A 12 -14.90 -3.54 5.29
N GLY A 13 -15.54 -2.83 6.23
CA GLY A 13 -14.93 -2.40 7.48
C GLY A 13 -15.59 -3.03 8.70
N ASN A 14 -15.12 -2.61 9.87
CA ASN A 14 -15.64 -3.01 11.17
C ASN A 14 -16.09 -1.77 11.95
N LEU A 15 -16.83 -1.98 13.05
CA LEU A 15 -16.93 -0.90 14.04
C LEU A 15 -15.55 -0.74 14.69
N VAL A 16 -15.17 0.51 14.92
CA VAL A 16 -13.78 0.90 15.23
C VAL A 16 -13.17 0.13 16.39
N THR A 17 -11.93 -0.33 16.18
CA THR A 17 -11.00 -0.80 17.21
C THR A 17 -10.32 0.42 17.84
N ILE A 18 -10.05 0.40 19.15
CA ILE A 18 -9.26 1.46 19.79
C ILE A 18 -8.07 0.80 20.49
N ASN A 19 -6.90 0.89 19.88
CA ASN A 19 -5.69 0.18 20.29
C ASN A 19 -4.75 1.01 21.15
N ASN A 20 -4.96 2.33 21.25
CA ASN A 20 -4.14 3.18 22.11
C ASN A 20 -4.83 4.48 22.55
N ALA A 21 -4.19 5.19 23.48
CA ALA A 21 -4.71 6.45 24.03
C ALA A 21 -4.77 7.60 23.00
N ALA A 22 -3.88 7.61 22.00
CA ALA A 22 -3.86 8.66 20.96
C ALA A 22 -5.06 8.52 20.03
N GLU A 23 -5.34 7.30 19.59
CA GLU A 23 -6.53 6.94 18.82
C GLU A 23 -7.83 7.24 19.60
N ASN A 24 -7.89 6.84 20.87
CA ASN A 24 -9.04 7.17 21.73
C ASN A 24 -9.27 8.69 21.78
N SER A 25 -8.20 9.48 21.94
CA SER A 25 -8.28 10.94 21.98
C SER A 25 -8.73 11.53 20.65
N PHE A 26 -8.22 11.02 19.53
CA PHE A 26 -8.63 11.43 18.19
C PHE A 26 -10.13 11.19 17.98
N LEU A 27 -10.61 9.97 18.22
CA LEU A 27 -12.01 9.60 18.04
C LEU A 27 -12.93 10.37 18.99
N THR A 28 -12.49 10.62 20.22
CA THR A 28 -13.23 11.44 21.20
C THR A 28 -13.46 12.85 20.66
N ASN A 29 -12.41 13.49 20.15
CA ASN A 29 -12.49 14.86 19.62
C ASN A 29 -13.39 14.96 18.39
N GLN A 30 -13.36 13.97 17.51
CA GLN A 30 -14.14 13.98 16.27
C GLN A 30 -15.61 13.56 16.48
N PHE A 31 -15.84 12.54 17.31
CA PHE A 31 -17.12 11.81 17.34
C PHE A 31 -17.75 11.69 18.73
N GLY A 32 -17.01 11.94 19.82
CA GLY A 32 -17.44 11.62 21.18
C GLY A 32 -18.73 12.34 21.63
N SER A 33 -19.04 13.51 21.07
CA SER A 33 -20.31 14.23 21.35
C SER A 33 -21.56 13.45 20.88
N GLN A 34 -21.41 12.53 19.93
CA GLN A 34 -22.49 11.72 19.37
C GLN A 34 -22.73 10.43 20.17
N ARG A 35 -21.88 10.13 21.15
CA ARG A 35 -21.87 8.88 21.92
C ARG A 35 -21.91 7.62 21.03
N PRO A 36 -20.97 7.47 20.09
CA PRO A 36 -21.06 6.41 19.11
C PRO A 36 -20.77 5.03 19.73
N TRP A 37 -21.33 3.99 19.11
CA TRP A 37 -20.85 2.63 19.24
C TRP A 37 -19.40 2.53 18.76
N ILE A 38 -18.60 1.79 19.52
CA ILE A 38 -17.28 1.30 19.13
C ILE A 38 -17.35 -0.23 18.99
N GLY A 39 -16.31 -0.85 18.44
CA GLY A 39 -16.31 -2.28 18.13
C GLY A 39 -16.19 -3.23 19.32
N PHE A 40 -16.17 -2.74 20.56
CA PHE A 40 -15.89 -3.54 21.75
C PHE A 40 -17.17 -4.15 22.34
N ASN A 41 -17.16 -5.45 22.61
CA ASN A 41 -18.33 -6.21 23.07
C ASN A 41 -17.94 -7.51 23.78
N ASP A 42 -18.80 -8.08 24.62
CA ASP A 42 -18.58 -9.38 25.29
C ASP A 42 -19.69 -10.40 24.99
N THR A 43 -20.33 -10.26 23.82
CA THR A 43 -21.47 -11.10 23.39
C THR A 43 -21.18 -12.61 23.33
N GLN A 44 -19.90 -13.01 23.23
CA GLN A 44 -19.51 -14.41 23.27
C GLN A 44 -19.42 -14.95 24.71
N ILE A 45 -18.80 -14.20 25.60
CA ILE A 45 -18.53 -14.59 26.99
C ILE A 45 -18.63 -13.34 27.86
N GLU A 46 -19.68 -13.28 28.68
CA GLU A 46 -19.91 -12.22 29.67
C GLU A 46 -18.65 -11.87 30.48
N GLY A 47 -18.33 -10.58 30.53
CA GLY A 47 -17.15 -10.04 31.21
C GLY A 47 -15.84 -10.20 30.45
N GLN A 48 -15.85 -10.83 29.26
CA GLN A 48 -14.68 -10.95 28.37
C GLN A 48 -14.93 -10.17 27.07
N PHE A 49 -14.65 -8.87 27.14
CA PHE A 49 -14.80 -8.00 25.97
C PHE A 49 -13.72 -8.27 24.91
N GLU A 50 -14.16 -8.26 23.66
CA GLU A 50 -13.37 -8.44 22.44
C GLU A 50 -13.77 -7.41 21.37
N TRP A 51 -12.86 -7.17 20.43
CA TRP A 51 -13.13 -6.33 19.27
C TRP A 51 -13.81 -7.13 18.16
N VAL A 52 -14.84 -6.56 17.53
CA VAL A 52 -15.51 -7.19 16.37
C VAL A 52 -14.58 -7.39 15.17
N SER A 53 -13.44 -6.69 15.10
CA SER A 53 -12.38 -6.85 14.11
C SER A 53 -11.54 -8.13 14.33
N GLY A 54 -11.55 -8.68 15.55
CA GLY A 54 -10.67 -9.78 15.97
C GLY A 54 -9.28 -9.34 16.42
N GLU A 55 -8.99 -8.04 16.43
CA GLU A 55 -7.73 -7.49 16.93
C GLU A 55 -7.55 -7.74 18.44
N PRO A 56 -6.31 -7.88 18.93
CA PRO A 56 -6.04 -8.12 20.34
C PRO A 56 -6.42 -6.92 21.21
N VAL A 57 -6.97 -7.19 22.40
CA VAL A 57 -7.31 -6.16 23.38
C VAL A 57 -6.03 -5.62 24.04
N THR A 58 -5.54 -4.49 23.54
CA THR A 58 -4.30 -3.84 24.03
C THR A 58 -4.57 -2.59 24.86
N PHE A 59 -5.79 -2.04 24.77
CA PHE A 59 -6.18 -0.80 25.42
C PHE A 59 -7.65 -0.85 25.84
N THR A 60 -7.95 -0.31 27.03
CA THR A 60 -9.32 -0.07 27.49
C THR A 60 -9.41 1.30 28.17
N ASN A 61 -10.56 1.96 28.07
CA ASN A 61 -10.78 3.25 28.71
C ASN A 61 -12.17 3.38 29.36
N TRP A 62 -12.59 2.33 30.06
CA TRP A 62 -13.85 2.31 30.80
C TRP A 62 -14.02 3.50 31.75
N SER A 63 -15.26 3.96 31.87
CA SER A 63 -15.65 4.89 32.93
C SER A 63 -15.56 4.20 34.30
N SER A 64 -15.49 4.98 35.36
CA SER A 64 -15.44 4.43 36.72
C SER A 64 -16.72 3.63 37.00
N GLY A 65 -16.56 2.34 37.25
CA GLY A 65 -17.68 1.42 37.50
C GLY A 65 -18.11 0.62 36.28
N GLU A 66 -17.54 0.88 35.10
CA GLU A 66 -17.85 0.15 33.86
C GLU A 66 -16.77 -0.90 33.52
N PRO A 67 -17.12 -1.95 32.75
CA PRO A 67 -18.49 -2.31 32.36
C PRO A 67 -19.28 -2.87 33.55
N ASN A 68 -20.59 -2.65 33.59
CA ASN A 68 -21.42 -2.97 34.76
C ASN A 68 -22.56 -3.97 34.49
N ASN A 69 -22.78 -4.32 33.20
CA ASN A 69 -23.82 -5.24 32.76
C ASN A 69 -25.22 -4.89 33.32
N PHE A 70 -25.63 -3.62 33.24
CA PHE A 70 -26.82 -3.14 33.95
C PHE A 70 -28.15 -3.73 33.42
N GLY A 71 -29.01 -4.10 34.37
CA GLY A 71 -30.38 -4.52 34.07
C GLY A 71 -30.50 -6.00 33.70
N SER A 72 -31.74 -6.49 33.62
CA SER A 72 -32.02 -7.93 33.46
C SER A 72 -31.74 -8.49 32.07
N ALA A 73 -31.55 -7.61 31.08
CA ALA A 73 -31.22 -7.99 29.70
C ALA A 73 -29.71 -7.97 29.43
N GLY A 74 -28.92 -7.44 30.36
CA GLY A 74 -27.50 -7.22 30.22
C GLY A 74 -27.09 -6.12 29.23
N GLU A 75 -25.80 -5.77 29.24
CA GLU A 75 -25.18 -4.73 28.44
C GLU A 75 -23.89 -5.23 27.79
N ASP A 76 -23.98 -5.66 26.53
CA ASP A 76 -22.85 -6.35 25.91
C ASP A 76 -22.00 -5.45 24.99
N PHE A 77 -22.34 -4.17 24.81
CA PHE A 77 -21.77 -3.34 23.72
C PHE A 77 -21.25 -1.99 24.20
N ALA A 78 -20.02 -1.64 23.84
CA ALA A 78 -19.40 -0.40 24.30
C ALA A 78 -19.76 0.82 23.44
N GLU A 79 -20.05 1.95 24.10
CA GLU A 79 -20.11 3.29 23.51
C GLU A 79 -18.96 4.19 24.01
N LEU A 80 -18.62 5.22 23.23
CA LEU A 80 -17.60 6.22 23.54
C LEU A 80 -18.25 7.55 24.01
N PHE A 81 -17.90 8.05 25.19
CA PHE A 81 -18.32 9.36 25.67
C PHE A 81 -17.45 10.51 25.15
N SER A 82 -17.98 11.74 25.26
CA SER A 82 -17.27 12.98 24.89
C SER A 82 -16.06 13.30 25.75
N ASN A 83 -15.93 12.68 26.92
CA ASN A 83 -14.73 12.75 27.77
C ASN A 83 -13.73 11.61 27.49
N GLY A 84 -14.00 10.80 26.46
CA GLY A 84 -13.18 9.68 26.02
C GLY A 84 -13.32 8.40 26.82
N ARG A 85 -14.18 8.38 27.86
CA ARG A 85 -14.48 7.17 28.64
C ARG A 85 -15.53 6.30 27.97
N TRP A 86 -15.52 5.02 28.29
CA TRP A 86 -16.45 4.05 27.70
C TRP A 86 -17.51 3.59 28.69
N ASN A 87 -18.64 3.15 28.16
CA ASN A 87 -19.77 2.58 28.87
C ASN A 87 -20.34 1.42 28.05
N ASP A 88 -20.81 0.35 28.69
CA ASP A 88 -21.58 -0.71 28.06
C ASP A 88 -23.08 -0.35 28.01
N LEU A 89 -23.78 -0.88 27.00
CA LEU A 89 -25.21 -0.67 26.80
C LEU A 89 -25.85 -1.90 26.15
N PRO A 90 -27.18 -2.10 26.30
CA PRO A 90 -27.86 -3.21 25.68
C PRO A 90 -27.96 -3.02 24.16
N ALA A 91 -28.08 -4.13 23.42
CA ALA A 91 -28.20 -4.14 21.96
C ALA A 91 -29.32 -3.24 21.40
N THR A 92 -30.38 -3.03 22.19
CA THR A 92 -31.59 -2.26 21.88
C THR A 92 -31.35 -0.74 21.87
N SER A 93 -30.24 -0.28 22.42
CA SER A 93 -29.87 1.14 22.41
C SER A 93 -29.65 1.64 20.98
N GLN A 94 -30.25 2.78 20.66
CA GLN A 94 -30.04 3.46 19.38
C GLN A 94 -28.86 4.41 19.51
N ARG A 95 -27.74 4.07 18.84
CA ARG A 95 -26.56 4.93 18.64
C ARG A 95 -26.06 4.78 17.22
N ARG A 96 -25.34 5.80 16.74
CA ARG A 96 -24.50 5.73 15.54
C ARG A 96 -23.23 4.96 15.87
N GLY A 97 -22.56 4.38 14.88
CA GLY A 97 -21.24 3.75 15.07
C GLY A 97 -20.16 4.50 14.31
N ILE A 98 -18.92 4.41 14.79
CA ILE A 98 -17.74 4.79 14.01
C ILE A 98 -17.33 3.54 13.22
N VAL A 99 -17.25 3.67 11.90
CA VAL A 99 -16.76 2.61 11.02
C VAL A 99 -15.27 2.82 10.82
N GLU A 100 -14.48 1.80 11.11
CA GLU A 100 -13.10 1.69 10.71
C GLU A 100 -13.03 0.84 9.46
N ILE A 101 -12.55 1.44 8.39
CA ILE A 101 -12.28 0.76 7.14
C ILE A 101 -10.77 0.49 7.17
N PRO A 102 -10.33 -0.78 7.18
CA PRO A 102 -8.91 -1.08 7.10
C PRO A 102 -8.34 -0.42 5.84
N LEU A 103 -7.24 0.31 5.99
CA LEU A 103 -6.54 0.90 4.86
C LEU A 103 -5.87 -0.23 4.08
N ASN A 104 -6.58 -0.79 3.10
CA ASN A 104 -6.02 -1.77 2.18
C ASN A 104 -5.32 -1.11 0.96
N TRP A 105 -5.20 0.22 0.92
CA TRP A 105 -4.47 0.94 -0.12
C TRP A 105 -3.00 0.54 -0.20
N GLN A 106 -2.43 0.08 0.92
CA GLN A 106 -1.09 -0.46 0.92
C GLN A 106 -1.03 -1.88 0.37
N SER A 107 -2.09 -2.62 0.09
CA SER A 107 -1.96 -3.99 -0.44
C SER A 107 -2.75 -4.20 -1.74
N THR A 108 -3.25 -3.11 -2.34
CA THR A 108 -3.98 -3.16 -3.61
C THR A 108 -3.09 -2.74 -4.76
N PRO A 109 -2.91 -3.61 -5.78
CA PRO A 109 -2.30 -3.24 -7.05
C PRO A 109 -2.79 -1.89 -7.56
N SER A 110 -1.87 -1.01 -7.93
CA SER A 110 -2.13 0.29 -8.49
C SER A 110 -1.50 0.43 -9.89
N VAL A 111 -2.07 1.32 -10.70
CA VAL A 111 -1.46 1.77 -11.94
C VAL A 111 -1.20 3.25 -11.78
N THR A 112 0.07 3.64 -11.73
CA THR A 112 0.49 5.01 -11.45
C THR A 112 1.31 5.55 -12.62
N THR A 113 0.89 6.69 -13.16
CA THR A 113 1.61 7.43 -14.20
C THR A 113 1.92 8.82 -13.67
N ALA A 114 3.19 9.22 -13.70
CA ALA A 114 3.64 10.52 -13.22
C ALA A 114 3.47 11.63 -14.26
N THR A 115 3.99 12.81 -13.94
CA THR A 115 4.04 13.94 -14.86
C THR A 115 5.34 13.92 -15.67
N ALA A 116 5.50 14.82 -16.63
CA ALA A 116 6.75 14.99 -17.36
C ALA A 116 7.82 15.79 -16.57
N GLU A 117 7.67 15.93 -15.25
CA GLU A 117 8.59 16.68 -14.38
C GLU A 117 9.52 15.73 -13.61
N ARG A 118 10.05 16.14 -12.45
CA ARG A 118 10.76 15.22 -11.57
C ARG A 118 9.84 14.82 -10.45
N ASP A 119 9.47 13.55 -10.42
CA ASP A 119 8.52 13.00 -9.49
C ASP A 119 9.19 12.00 -8.52
N ILE A 120 8.53 11.80 -7.37
CA ILE A 120 8.84 10.73 -6.44
C ILE A 120 7.59 9.86 -6.37
N LEU A 121 7.69 8.62 -6.85
CA LEU A 121 6.59 7.67 -6.85
C LEU A 121 6.91 6.58 -5.84
N THR A 122 5.91 6.25 -5.03
CA THR A 122 5.97 5.13 -4.10
C THR A 122 4.72 4.30 -4.33
N GLY A 123 4.92 3.04 -4.68
CA GLY A 123 3.87 2.03 -4.82
C GLY A 123 3.37 1.55 -3.46
N THR A 124 2.68 0.42 -3.52
CA THR A 124 1.97 -0.24 -2.45
C THR A 124 2.76 -1.50 -2.04
N GLU A 125 2.12 -2.45 -1.40
CA GLU A 125 2.59 -3.81 -1.10
C GLU A 125 1.98 -4.84 -2.08
N GLY A 126 1.14 -4.39 -3.02
CA GLY A 126 0.57 -5.23 -4.06
C GLY A 126 1.24 -4.96 -5.40
N ASP A 127 1.13 -5.92 -6.32
CA ASP A 127 1.73 -5.87 -7.67
C ASP A 127 1.37 -4.60 -8.46
N ASP A 128 2.26 -3.61 -8.48
CA ASP A 128 2.03 -2.29 -9.07
C ASP A 128 2.50 -2.19 -10.52
N ARG A 129 1.94 -1.24 -11.27
CA ARG A 129 2.44 -0.85 -12.59
C ARG A 129 2.74 0.64 -12.58
N MET A 130 4.00 1.00 -12.74
CA MET A 130 4.48 2.36 -12.51
C MET A 130 5.16 2.92 -13.76
N MET A 131 4.86 4.17 -14.09
CA MET A 131 5.46 4.90 -15.22
C MET A 131 5.88 6.29 -14.77
N GLY A 132 7.19 6.56 -14.77
CA GLY A 132 7.77 7.87 -14.44
C GLY A 132 7.43 8.95 -15.48
N MET A 133 7.38 8.57 -16.76
CA MET A 133 7.32 9.47 -17.93
C MET A 133 8.66 10.20 -18.14
N GLU A 134 8.65 11.34 -18.83
CA GLU A 134 9.84 12.18 -18.97
C GLU A 134 10.20 12.78 -17.61
N GLY A 135 11.49 12.79 -17.28
CA GLY A 135 11.85 13.26 -15.96
C GLY A 135 13.18 12.71 -15.51
N ARG A 136 13.52 13.02 -14.28
CA ARG A 136 14.44 12.17 -13.51
C ARG A 136 13.68 11.85 -12.25
N ASP A 137 13.08 10.68 -12.26
CA ASP A 137 12.17 10.27 -11.22
C ASP A 137 12.87 9.33 -10.24
N ILE A 138 12.29 9.28 -9.04
CA ILE A 138 12.65 8.30 -8.02
C ILE A 138 11.45 7.40 -7.85
N LEU A 139 11.60 6.12 -8.19
CA LEU A 139 10.53 5.13 -8.17
C LEU A 139 10.83 4.07 -7.10
N THR A 140 9.87 3.86 -6.21
CA THR A 140 9.87 2.83 -5.17
C THR A 140 8.65 1.95 -5.39
N GLY A 141 8.82 0.65 -5.64
CA GLY A 141 7.72 -0.29 -5.90
C GLY A 141 6.99 -0.68 -4.62
N GLY A 142 7.76 -1.00 -3.58
CA GLY A 142 7.28 -1.56 -2.32
C GLY A 142 7.32 -3.09 -2.32
N GLU A 143 6.36 -3.72 -1.64
CA GLU A 143 6.23 -5.17 -1.67
C GLU A 143 5.35 -5.58 -2.87
N GLY A 144 5.38 -6.85 -3.27
CA GLY A 144 4.63 -7.32 -4.44
C GLY A 144 5.49 -7.41 -5.69
N ALA A 145 4.93 -7.98 -6.77
CA ALA A 145 5.62 -8.14 -8.04
C ALA A 145 5.33 -6.96 -8.97
N ASP A 146 6.22 -5.98 -8.96
CA ASP A 146 5.97 -4.69 -9.61
C ASP A 146 6.50 -4.63 -11.04
N GLU A 147 5.85 -3.83 -11.88
CA GLU A 147 6.24 -3.53 -13.25
C GLU A 147 6.60 -2.04 -13.39
N PHE A 148 7.86 -1.74 -13.66
CA PHE A 148 8.33 -0.40 -14.01
C PHE A 148 8.37 -0.25 -15.53
N MET A 149 7.48 0.57 -16.06
CA MET A 149 7.19 0.69 -17.49
C MET A 149 7.92 1.89 -18.11
N TYR A 150 8.69 1.61 -19.17
CA TYR A 150 9.36 2.61 -20.00
C TYR A 150 8.85 2.48 -21.43
N THR A 151 8.35 3.58 -21.97
CA THR A 151 7.63 3.63 -23.26
C THR A 151 8.36 4.44 -24.32
N SER A 152 9.32 5.26 -23.92
CA SER A 152 10.06 6.14 -24.81
C SER A 152 11.51 6.32 -24.34
N LEU A 153 12.42 6.64 -25.27
CA LEU A 153 13.76 7.09 -24.93
C LEU A 153 13.79 8.39 -24.10
N MET A 154 12.67 9.12 -24.06
CA MET A 154 12.52 10.34 -23.27
C MET A 154 12.30 10.05 -21.77
N ASP A 155 11.97 8.81 -21.40
CA ASP A 155 11.82 8.34 -20.02
C ASP A 155 13.19 8.05 -19.36
N ALA A 156 14.27 8.57 -19.94
CA ALA A 156 15.64 8.33 -19.49
C ALA A 156 16.00 9.21 -18.29
N GLY A 157 16.58 8.59 -17.26
CA GLY A 157 17.22 9.29 -16.16
C GLY A 157 16.81 8.80 -14.78
N ASP A 158 15.82 7.91 -14.70
CA ASP A 158 15.18 7.48 -13.47
C ASP A 158 16.08 6.66 -12.55
N ILE A 159 15.65 6.57 -11.30
CA ILE A 159 16.30 5.82 -10.22
C ILE A 159 15.26 4.92 -9.57
N LEU A 160 15.45 3.60 -9.64
CA LEU A 160 14.69 2.63 -8.85
C LEU A 160 15.39 2.36 -7.53
N THR A 161 14.66 2.44 -6.42
CA THR A 161 15.25 2.38 -5.08
C THR A 161 15.22 1.01 -4.43
N ASP A 162 14.30 0.13 -4.84
CA ASP A 162 13.96 -1.11 -4.12
C ASP A 162 13.64 -2.31 -5.02
N PHE A 163 14.05 -2.27 -6.30
CA PHE A 163 13.79 -3.35 -7.25
C PHE A 163 14.20 -4.74 -6.72
N GLU A 164 13.26 -5.67 -6.65
CA GLU A 164 13.47 -7.03 -6.20
C GLU A 164 13.71 -8.01 -7.36
N VAL A 165 14.95 -8.48 -7.47
CA VAL A 165 15.38 -9.43 -8.51
C VAL A 165 14.54 -10.71 -8.49
N GLY A 166 14.05 -11.08 -9.68
CA GLY A 166 13.23 -12.27 -9.88
C GLY A 166 11.74 -12.06 -9.55
N ARG A 167 11.39 -11.01 -8.80
CA ARG A 167 10.00 -10.66 -8.48
C ARG A 167 9.51 -9.57 -9.44
N ASP A 168 10.17 -8.43 -9.44
CA ASP A 168 9.78 -7.25 -10.22
C ASP A 168 10.24 -7.36 -11.67
N LYS A 169 9.72 -6.47 -12.52
CA LYS A 169 10.03 -6.39 -13.95
C LYS A 169 10.31 -4.97 -14.40
N LEU A 170 11.33 -4.83 -15.24
CA LEU A 170 11.53 -3.67 -16.10
C LEU A 170 10.85 -3.94 -17.45
N VAL A 171 9.84 -3.17 -17.80
CA VAL A 171 9.03 -3.37 -19.00
C VAL A 171 9.43 -2.37 -20.08
N PHE A 172 9.97 -2.87 -21.19
CA PHE A 172 10.51 -2.09 -22.30
C PHE A 172 9.80 -2.33 -23.64
N THR A 173 8.75 -3.17 -23.67
CA THR A 173 8.08 -3.58 -24.92
C THR A 173 7.70 -2.41 -25.82
N GLU A 174 7.06 -1.37 -25.27
CA GLU A 174 6.65 -0.20 -26.06
C GLU A 174 7.84 0.67 -26.51
N LEU A 175 8.84 0.86 -25.65
CA LEU A 175 10.07 1.56 -26.02
C LEU A 175 10.78 0.85 -27.17
N LEU A 176 10.95 -0.47 -27.08
CA LEU A 176 11.64 -1.29 -28.08
C LEU A 176 10.87 -1.38 -29.40
N ASP A 177 9.54 -1.49 -29.36
CA ASP A 177 8.67 -1.35 -30.54
C ASP A 177 8.90 0.00 -31.23
N GLY A 178 9.03 1.08 -30.46
CA GLY A 178 9.34 2.42 -30.97
C GLY A 178 10.71 2.52 -31.65
N LEU A 179 11.65 1.64 -31.31
CA LEU A 179 12.96 1.51 -31.96
C LEU A 179 12.95 0.58 -33.19
N ASN A 180 11.81 -0.06 -33.48
CA ASN A 180 11.68 -1.15 -34.46
C ASN A 180 12.55 -2.36 -34.13
N TYR A 181 12.79 -2.62 -32.84
CA TYR A 181 13.44 -3.85 -32.40
C TYR A 181 12.49 -5.04 -32.66
N THR A 182 13.01 -6.11 -33.29
CA THR A 182 12.20 -7.30 -33.62
C THR A 182 12.74 -8.58 -33.00
N GLY A 183 13.72 -8.47 -32.11
CA GLY A 183 14.31 -9.61 -31.40
C GLY A 183 13.45 -10.02 -30.20
N THR A 184 13.97 -10.94 -29.39
CA THR A 184 13.28 -11.45 -28.19
C THR A 184 14.06 -11.23 -26.90
N ASN A 185 15.29 -10.73 -26.99
CA ASN A 185 16.17 -10.51 -25.86
C ASN A 185 17.10 -9.32 -26.12
N ALA A 186 16.66 -8.12 -25.76
CA ALA A 186 17.37 -6.88 -26.05
C ALA A 186 18.75 -6.79 -25.34
N LEU A 187 18.98 -7.61 -24.31
CA LEU A 187 20.31 -7.75 -23.67
C LEU A 187 21.27 -8.57 -24.54
N GLU A 188 20.82 -9.70 -25.08
CA GLU A 188 21.64 -10.55 -25.96
C GLU A 188 21.86 -9.91 -27.33
N ASP A 189 20.88 -9.16 -27.82
CA ASP A 189 20.94 -8.46 -29.09
C ASP A 189 21.66 -7.09 -28.99
N GLU A 190 22.21 -6.76 -27.82
CA GLU A 190 23.02 -5.55 -27.57
C GLU A 190 22.27 -4.22 -27.82
N TYR A 191 20.95 -4.19 -27.63
CA TYR A 191 20.17 -2.94 -27.55
C TYR A 191 20.21 -2.36 -26.14
N ILE A 192 20.34 -3.22 -25.14
CA ILE A 192 20.44 -2.87 -23.73
C ILE A 192 21.73 -3.46 -23.18
N ARG A 193 22.48 -2.69 -22.39
CA ARG A 193 23.58 -3.23 -21.58
C ARG A 193 23.50 -2.75 -20.14
N LEU A 194 24.09 -3.55 -19.26
CA LEU A 194 24.14 -3.28 -17.84
C LEU A 194 25.59 -3.00 -17.42
N VAL A 195 25.81 -1.87 -16.74
CA VAL A 195 27.10 -1.45 -16.23
C VAL A 195 27.01 -1.13 -14.74
N SER A 196 28.09 -1.38 -13.99
CA SER A 196 28.09 -1.14 -12.55
C SER A 196 28.00 0.36 -12.23
N ALA A 197 27.15 0.71 -11.27
CA ALA A 197 26.97 2.06 -10.76
C ALA A 197 27.04 2.06 -9.21
N GLY A 198 28.26 1.99 -8.67
CA GLY A 198 28.45 1.88 -7.23
C GLY A 198 27.97 0.52 -6.71
N THR A 199 27.00 0.51 -5.80
CA THR A 199 26.33 -0.71 -5.32
C THR A 199 25.18 -1.16 -6.22
N GLY A 200 24.76 -0.32 -7.17
CA GLY A 200 23.66 -0.60 -8.10
C GLY A 200 24.13 -0.89 -9.52
N THR A 201 23.16 -0.90 -10.42
CA THR A 201 23.33 -1.14 -11.86
C THR A 201 22.78 0.04 -12.65
N MET A 202 23.55 0.53 -13.62
CA MET A 202 23.09 1.45 -14.64
C MET A 202 22.76 0.63 -15.89
N LEU A 203 21.54 0.80 -16.39
CA LEU A 203 21.09 0.32 -17.68
C LEU A 203 21.35 1.40 -18.72
N GLU A 204 21.98 1.01 -19.82
CA GLU A 204 22.22 1.87 -20.97
C GLU A 204 21.55 1.30 -22.21
N ILE A 205 20.98 2.16 -23.05
CA ILE A 205 20.29 1.78 -24.29
C ILE A 205 21.08 2.27 -25.49
N ASP A 206 21.24 1.41 -26.50
CA ASP A 206 21.68 1.75 -27.85
C ASP A 206 20.47 1.75 -28.82
N PRO A 207 19.95 2.91 -29.22
CA PRO A 207 18.68 3.01 -29.95
C PRO A 207 18.62 2.32 -31.32
N ASP A 208 19.77 2.16 -31.99
CA ASP A 208 19.86 1.54 -33.33
C ASP A 208 20.62 0.20 -33.31
N GLY A 209 20.90 -0.32 -32.11
CA GLY A 209 21.53 -1.62 -31.88
C GLY A 209 22.95 -1.74 -32.46
N PRO A 210 23.52 -2.96 -32.43
CA PRO A 210 24.95 -3.18 -32.72
C PRO A 210 25.34 -2.98 -34.20
N LEU A 211 24.36 -2.91 -35.11
CA LEU A 211 24.59 -2.64 -36.53
C LEU A 211 24.49 -1.14 -36.87
N GLY A 212 24.00 -0.35 -35.92
CA GLY A 212 23.84 1.09 -36.01
C GLY A 212 25.14 1.87 -35.83
N ASN A 213 25.04 3.20 -35.91
CA ASN A 213 26.13 4.12 -35.54
C ASN A 213 25.87 4.81 -34.19
N GLY A 214 24.76 4.46 -33.52
CA GLY A 214 24.48 4.88 -32.17
C GLY A 214 25.52 4.39 -31.18
N ILE A 215 25.35 4.88 -29.96
CA ILE A 215 26.15 4.47 -28.82
C ILE A 215 25.19 4.28 -27.66
N PHE A 216 25.52 3.35 -26.78
CA PHE A 216 24.87 3.20 -25.48
C PHE A 216 24.85 4.53 -24.71
N ARG A 217 23.65 4.87 -24.22
CA ARG A 217 23.42 6.04 -23.36
C ARG A 217 22.81 5.61 -22.04
N PRO A 218 23.22 6.21 -20.90
CA PRO A 218 22.56 6.03 -19.62
C PRO A 218 21.05 6.24 -19.72
N PHE A 219 20.30 5.29 -19.18
CA PHE A 219 18.83 5.28 -19.25
C PHE A 219 18.20 5.15 -17.87
N LEU A 220 18.61 4.16 -17.07
CA LEU A 220 18.01 3.87 -15.76
C LEU A 220 19.10 3.48 -14.75
N VAL A 221 18.97 3.93 -13.50
CA VAL A 221 19.73 3.38 -12.37
C VAL A 221 18.83 2.51 -11.52
N VAL A 222 19.26 1.27 -11.24
CA VAL A 222 18.66 0.39 -10.24
C VAL A 222 19.60 0.34 -9.05
N GLU A 223 19.20 0.95 -7.93
CA GLU A 223 20.02 0.99 -6.73
C GLU A 223 20.10 -0.39 -6.07
N ASN A 224 21.23 -0.67 -5.41
CA ASN A 224 21.43 -1.85 -4.57
C ASN A 224 21.22 -3.23 -5.24
N VAL A 225 21.13 -3.28 -6.56
CA VAL A 225 21.10 -4.52 -7.35
C VAL A 225 22.37 -4.61 -8.17
N ALA A 226 23.15 -5.69 -7.98
CA ALA A 226 24.37 -5.89 -8.74
C ALA A 226 24.08 -6.30 -10.19
N VAL A 227 24.98 -5.95 -11.11
CA VAL A 227 24.84 -6.30 -12.54
C VAL A 227 24.64 -7.80 -12.74
N THR A 228 25.32 -8.63 -11.97
CA THR A 228 25.20 -10.10 -12.04
C THR A 228 23.84 -10.63 -11.61
N GLU A 229 23.12 -9.88 -10.78
CA GLU A 229 21.77 -10.25 -10.29
C GLU A 229 20.71 -9.72 -11.27
N LEU A 230 20.87 -8.49 -11.75
CA LEU A 230 19.96 -7.89 -12.71
C LEU A 230 20.05 -8.53 -14.10
N ASN A 231 21.25 -9.00 -14.53
CA ASN A 231 21.50 -9.59 -15.86
C ASN A 231 20.89 -11.00 -16.01
N ASN A 232 19.56 -11.06 -15.95
CA ASN A 232 18.74 -12.23 -16.19
C ASN A 232 17.50 -11.76 -16.98
N PRO A 233 17.22 -12.29 -18.18
CA PRO A 233 16.05 -11.91 -18.96
C PRO A 233 14.72 -12.00 -18.20
N ASN A 234 14.62 -12.83 -17.16
CA ASN A 234 13.42 -12.90 -16.32
C ASN A 234 13.14 -11.63 -15.51
N ASN A 235 14.08 -10.70 -15.39
CA ASN A 235 13.87 -9.39 -14.75
C ASN A 235 13.28 -8.34 -15.71
N PHE A 236 13.08 -8.71 -16.97
CA PHE A 236 12.67 -7.81 -18.04
C PHE A 236 11.46 -8.34 -18.78
N VAL A 237 10.73 -7.41 -19.41
CA VAL A 237 9.76 -7.70 -20.46
C VAL A 237 10.20 -6.89 -21.68
N PHE A 238 10.67 -7.58 -22.71
CA PHE A 238 11.10 -6.99 -23.98
C PHE A 238 9.97 -6.88 -25.00
#